data_AF-A0A0S7ZQT0-F1
#
_entry.id   AF-A0A0S7ZQT0-F1
#
_cell.length_a   1.000
_cell.length_b   1.000
_cell.length_c   1.000
_cell.angle_alpha   90.00
_cell.angle_beta   90.00
_cell.angle_gamma   90.00
#
_symmetry.space_group_name_H-M   'P 1'
#
loop_
_entity.id
_entity.type
_entity.pdbx_description
1 polymer ?
#
loop_
_entity_poly.entity_id
_entity_poly.type
_entity_poly.pdbx_seq_one_letter_code
_entity_poly.pdbx_strand_id
1 'polypeptide(L)' 'MAAPLIMNGRGIFKIVHYRDPAETIDADYPVWLTTGRCLESYHTRTQTSRSQGIDYLLPEATLRGAPR' A
#
# COMPACT_ATOMS: atom_id res chain seq x y z
N MET A 1 7.11 -4.02 -26.38
CA MET A 1 8.53 -4.42 -26.32
C MET A 1 8.65 -5.55 -25.30
N ALA A 2 9.00 -6.76 -25.73
CA ALA A 2 9.12 -7.91 -24.84
C ALA A 2 10.38 -7.80 -23.96
N ALA A 3 10.26 -8.07 -22.66
CA ALA A 3 11.41 -8.20 -21.78
C ALA A 3 12.23 -9.44 -22.21
N PRO A 4 13.57 -9.37 -22.25
CA PRO A 4 14.38 -10.51 -22.67
C PRO A 4 14.22 -11.66 -21.66
N LEU A 5 14.01 -12.87 -22.19
CA LEU A 5 14.03 -14.12 -21.42
C LEU A 5 15.44 -14.31 -20.80
N ILE A 6 15.49 -14.71 -19.53
CA ILE A 6 16.74 -14.99 -18.81
C ILE A 6 17.32 -16.31 -19.36
N MET A 7 18.19 -16.22 -20.37
CA MET A 7 18.73 -17.40 -21.06
C MET A 7 19.93 -18.06 -20.36
N ASN A 8 20.56 -17.42 -19.38
CA ASN A 8 21.82 -17.87 -18.77
C ASN A 8 21.77 -18.05 -17.24
N GLY A 9 20.58 -18.02 -16.64
CA GLY A 9 20.38 -18.25 -15.20
C GLY A 9 20.94 -17.16 -14.27
N ARG A 10 21.38 -16.01 -14.80
CA ARG A 10 21.92 -14.89 -13.99
C ARG A 10 20.90 -13.75 -13.87
N GLY A 11 20.86 -13.13 -12.69
CA GLY A 11 20.09 -11.91 -12.48
C GLY A 11 20.66 -10.72 -13.26
N ILE A 12 19.78 -9.84 -13.75
CA ILE A 12 20.17 -8.62 -14.47
C ILE A 12 20.14 -7.45 -13.49
N PHE A 13 21.28 -6.81 -13.25
CA PHE A 13 21.32 -5.54 -12.52
C PHE A 13 20.89 -4.40 -13.43
N LYS A 14 19.97 -3.56 -12.94
CA LYS A 14 19.46 -2.40 -13.68
C LYS A 14 19.57 -1.15 -12.84
N ILE A 15 20.16 -0.11 -13.41
CA ILE A 15 20.18 1.23 -12.82
C ILE A 15 18.85 1.91 -13.18
N VAL A 16 18.18 2.45 -12.16
CA VAL A 16 16.93 3.19 -12.32
C VAL A 16 17.14 4.57 -11.70
N HIS A 17 16.82 5.62 -12.46
CA HIS A 17 16.85 6.99 -11.96
C HIS A 17 15.56 7.32 -11.21
N TYR A 18 15.68 8.21 -10.23
CA TYR A 18 14.52 8.74 -9.52
C TYR A 18 13.55 9.40 -10.49
N ARG A 19 12.26 9.21 -10.24
CA ARG A 19 11.16 9.99 -10.82
C ARG A 19 10.11 10.20 -9.74
N ASP A 20 9.37 11.30 -9.83
CA ASP A 20 8.25 11.53 -8.95
C ASP A 20 7.13 10.48 -9.13
N PRO A 21 6.28 10.28 -8.10
CA PRO A 21 5.05 9.53 -8.23
C PRO A 21 4.14 10.13 -9.31
N ALA A 22 3.10 9.38 -9.72
CA ALA A 22 2.15 9.88 -10.69
C ALA A 22 1.37 11.12 -10.20
N GLU A 23 1.19 11.23 -8.88
CA GLU A 23 0.49 12.33 -8.22
C GLU A 23 1.36 12.86 -7.07
N THR A 24 1.40 14.18 -6.91
CA THR A 24 2.11 14.87 -5.84
C THR A 24 1.16 15.80 -5.10
N ILE A 25 1.46 16.12 -3.84
CA ILE A 25 0.67 17.08 -3.06
C ILE A 25 0.71 18.48 -3.68
N ASP A 26 -0.35 19.25 -3.47
CA ASP A 26 -0.47 20.64 -3.88
C ASP A 26 -1.28 21.45 -2.86
N ALA A 27 -1.71 22.65 -3.24
CA ALA A 27 -2.48 23.53 -2.35
C ALA A 27 -3.90 23.01 -2.07
N ASP A 28 -4.51 22.29 -3.01
CA ASP A 28 -5.85 21.72 -2.88
C ASP A 28 -5.81 20.36 -2.14
N TYR A 29 -4.71 19.63 -2.28
CA TYR A 29 -4.44 18.33 -1.66
C TYR A 29 -3.09 18.31 -0.91
N PRO A 30 -2.98 18.94 0.27
CA PRO A 30 -1.71 19.21 0.92
C PRO A 30 -1.14 18.02 1.73
N VAL A 31 -1.66 16.81 1.55
CA VAL A 31 -1.28 15.63 2.34
C VAL A 31 -1.05 14.41 1.47
N TRP A 32 -0.02 13.63 1.81
CA TRP A 32 0.20 12.32 1.22
C TRP A 32 -0.78 11.31 1.83
N LEU A 33 -1.63 10.72 0.99
CA LEU A 33 -2.46 9.59 1.40
C LEU A 33 -1.72 8.27 1.10
N THR A 34 -1.42 7.52 2.15
CA THR A 34 -0.97 6.14 2.03
C THR A 34 -2.03 5.21 2.62
N THR A 35 -2.25 4.07 1.97
CA THR A 35 -3.21 3.06 2.43
C THR A 35 -2.48 1.78 2.80
N GLY A 36 -3.11 0.97 3.64
CA GLY A 36 -2.50 -0.23 4.18
C GLY A 36 -3.53 -1.20 4.73
N ARG A 37 -3.07 -2.07 5.64
CA ARG A 37 -3.90 -3.06 6.32
C ARG A 37 -3.68 -2.94 7.81
N CYS A 38 -4.73 -3.23 8.58
CA CYS A 38 -4.62 -3.44 10.03
C CYS A 38 -4.43 -4.93 10.29
N LEU A 39 -3.74 -5.28 11.37
CA LEU A 39 -3.42 -6.67 11.72
C LEU A 39 -4.68 -7.54 11.82
N GLU A 40 -5.74 -6.96 12.36
CA GLU A 40 -7.04 -7.57 12.65
C GLU A 40 -7.86 -7.85 11.39
N SER A 41 -7.61 -7.11 10.30
CA SER A 41 -8.40 -7.16 9.07
C SER A 41 -7.59 -7.67 7.89
N TYR A 42 -8.14 -8.65 7.17
CA TYR A 42 -7.54 -9.12 5.92
C TYR A 42 -8.27 -8.54 4.70
N HIS A 43 -7.51 -7.80 3.88
CA HIS A 43 -7.97 -7.19 2.63
C HIS A 43 -9.32 -6.48 2.75
N THR A 44 -10.35 -6.99 2.08
CA THR A 44 -11.69 -6.42 2.00
C THR A 44 -12.54 -6.73 3.22
N ARG A 45 -11.97 -7.37 4.25
CA ARG A 45 -12.62 -7.76 5.50
C ARG A 45 -13.79 -8.73 5.33
N THR A 46 -14.06 -9.25 4.12
CA THR A 46 -15.20 -10.15 3.88
C THR A 46 -15.14 -11.41 4.74
N GLN A 47 -13.94 -11.96 4.99
CA GLN A 47 -13.79 -13.11 5.87
C GLN A 47 -13.63 -12.69 7.34
N THR A 48 -12.67 -11.82 7.61
CA THR A 48 -12.29 -11.43 8.99
C THR A 48 -13.41 -10.71 9.74
N SER A 49 -14.26 -9.91 9.10
CA SER A 49 -15.44 -9.29 9.77
C SER A 49 -16.41 -10.31 10.38
N ARG A 50 -16.43 -11.55 9.88
CA ARG A 50 -17.33 -12.61 10.37
C ARG A 50 -16.76 -13.38 11.55
N SER A 51 -15.51 -13.11 11.93
CA SER A 51 -14.85 -13.71 13.08
C SER A 51 -15.27 -13.00 14.37
N GLN A 52 -15.50 -13.76 15.43
CA GLN A 52 -15.85 -13.20 16.74
C GLN A 52 -14.74 -12.26 17.24
N GLY A 53 -15.13 -11.09 17.75
CA GLY A 53 -14.21 -10.12 18.37
C GLY A 53 -13.55 -9.13 17.41
N ILE A 54 -13.63 -9.31 16.09
CA ILE A 54 -13.01 -8.38 15.13
C ILE A 54 -13.64 -6.99 15.20
N ASP A 55 -14.96 -6.91 15.35
CA ASP A 55 -15.65 -5.61 15.45
C ASP A 55 -15.30 -4.85 16.74
N TYR A 56 -14.88 -5.56 17.81
CA TYR A 56 -14.37 -4.92 19.02
C TYR A 56 -12.96 -4.34 18.82
N LEU A 57 -12.09 -5.06 18.11
CA LEU A 57 -10.70 -4.64 17.90
C LEU A 57 -10.57 -3.56 16.81
N LEU A 58 -11.37 -3.68 15.75
CA LEU A 58 -11.34 -2.78 14.60
C LEU A 58 -12.78 -2.57 14.07
N PRO A 59 -13.59 -1.69 14.70
CA PRO A 59 -14.95 -1.45 14.25
C PRO A 59 -15.00 -0.84 12.85
N GLU A 60 -14.15 0.18 12.58
CA GLU A 60 -14.03 0.84 11.28
C GLU A 60 -12.59 1.17 10.89
N ALA A 61 -12.42 1.61 9.64
CA ALA A 61 -11.16 2.18 9.18
C ALA A 61 -10.95 3.57 9.80
N THR A 62 -9.74 3.84 10.28
CA THR A 62 -9.37 5.12 10.90
C THR A 62 -8.25 5.80 10.12
N LEU A 63 -8.26 7.13 10.11
CA LEU A 63 -7.18 7.93 9.56
C LEU A 63 -6.11 8.15 10.63
N ARG A 64 -4.87 7.77 10.35
CA ARG A 64 -3.73 8.07 11.22
C ARG A 64 -2.98 9.29 10.70
N GLY A 65 -2.93 10.34 11.51
CA GLY A 65 -2.10 11.52 11.28
C GLY A 65 -0.95 11.59 12.27
N ALA A 66 0.14 12.25 11.88
CA ALA A 66 1.14 12.66 12.85
C ALA A 66 0.52 13.65 13.85
N PRO A 67 0.97 13.67 15.13
CA PRO A 67 0.64 14.76 16.03
C PRO A 67 1.15 16.07 15.42
N ARG A 68 0.40 17.14 15.66
CA ARG A 68 0.68 18.47 15.13
C ARG A 68 1.89 19.10 15.81
#